data_AF-A0A3R6K527-F1
#
_entry.id   AF-A0A3R6K527-F1
#
_cell.length_a   1.000
_cell.length_b   1.000
_cell.length_c   1.000
_cell.angle_alpha   90.00
_cell.angle_beta   90.00
_cell.angle_gamma   90.00
#
_symmetry.space_group_name_H-M   'P 1'
#
loop_
_entity.id
_entity.type
_entity.pdbx_description
1 polymer ?
#
loop_
_entity_poly.entity_id
_entity_poly.type
_entity_poly.pdbx_seq_one_letter_code
_entity_poly.pdbx_strand_id
1 'polypeptide(L)'
;MKTRILAIVPYPGMQQILNDIVTQYEDIELTVRISSLEKAVEIARSYAPDELDVIIARGGTAERLQKSMDIPVVKIELTTYDILRAIKLAENYTSRFAIIGISAITQNATLLCNLMQYNIKTVTLNDYSDFKAEISELRKDGYEMVLCDYSTSHIAYELGLNHILITSSRESIETAFKQALLKAHQVTFYRHQAKLLEAAFSQSHEYVMIYDRDFDCVFSNLQNISDNKAIFEIIKTHLDSFISDNSFCLEEQTDRFFLSFRSAHIFVEKKKYFCIFLTRKLASQQKNDDPLSATEEKETISFESDSYGNANMIGKTRMILESYADTRQSVLILGEYGTGKDQAAAFIQSQSAYKSNPYCVIDCNTTNNKKWSYYMDHPDSPFNDLNSTIFIKDIHVLNEAVAKKLFLYLKSNEGHRQNRFLFSYTISAYTAADNYILRYLTTELLCLKLQLPPLRERVEDLSNIATLYISQANTELGKQVVGFESGAMDLIRSFSWSQNLAQFKRMIRELIVQTDGDYISVDQLRTALHQETQLFVPVLQPGYAIINLEQSLEEINRDIAQIVLEQENMNRTKTVEHLQISRTTLWRMLQK
;
A
#
# COMPACT_ATOMS: atom_id res chain seq x y z
N MET A 1 0.09 -22.26 -26.38
CA MET A 1 1.03 -21.16 -26.07
C MET A 1 0.31 -20.29 -25.07
N LYS A 2 0.88 -20.09 -23.88
CA LYS A 2 0.19 -19.30 -22.84
C LYS A 2 0.21 -17.82 -23.21
N THR A 3 -0.88 -17.11 -22.92
CA THR A 3 -0.96 -15.67 -23.09
C THR A 3 -0.24 -15.00 -21.93
N ARG A 4 0.77 -14.16 -22.22
CA ARG A 4 1.62 -13.51 -21.20
C ARG A 4 1.15 -12.10 -20.94
N ILE A 5 0.71 -11.85 -19.72
CA ILE A 5 0.11 -10.59 -19.29
C ILE A 5 0.98 -9.98 -18.20
N LEU A 6 1.38 -8.72 -18.38
CA LEU A 6 1.97 -7.92 -17.31
C LEU A 6 0.92 -6.99 -16.73
N ALA A 7 0.62 -7.11 -15.44
CA ALA A 7 -0.24 -6.17 -14.73
C ALA A 7 0.59 -5.27 -13.81
N ILE A 8 0.51 -3.96 -14.01
CA ILE A 8 1.12 -2.95 -13.13
C ILE A 8 0.01 -2.27 -12.34
N VAL A 9 -0.01 -2.50 -11.03
CA VAL A 9 -1.13 -2.12 -10.15
C VAL A 9 -0.67 -1.23 -9.01
N PRO A 10 -1.53 -0.32 -8.51
CA PRO A 10 -1.13 0.65 -7.49
C PRO A 10 -1.13 0.12 -6.06
N TYR A 11 -1.81 -1.01 -5.76
CA TYR A 11 -1.90 -1.54 -4.39
C TYR A 11 -2.08 -3.07 -4.34
N PRO A 12 -1.71 -3.71 -3.21
CA PRO A 12 -1.72 -5.17 -3.05
C PRO A 12 -3.09 -5.83 -3.28
N GLY A 13 -4.18 -5.21 -2.84
CA GLY A 13 -5.52 -5.77 -2.99
C GLY A 13 -5.93 -5.97 -4.46
N MET A 14 -5.49 -5.10 -5.37
CA MET A 14 -5.73 -5.30 -6.80
C MET A 14 -4.95 -6.49 -7.36
N GLN A 15 -3.73 -6.71 -6.87
CA GLN A 15 -2.95 -7.91 -7.22
C GLN A 15 -3.66 -9.18 -6.75
N GLN A 16 -4.23 -9.19 -5.54
CA GLN A 16 -4.99 -10.35 -5.05
C GLN A 16 -6.21 -10.64 -5.93
N ILE A 17 -6.97 -9.61 -6.30
CA ILE A 17 -8.13 -9.76 -7.19
C ILE A 17 -7.69 -10.33 -8.56
N LEU A 18 -6.62 -9.80 -9.15
CA LEU A 18 -6.11 -10.30 -10.44
C LEU A 18 -5.63 -11.75 -10.36
N ASN A 19 -4.91 -12.11 -9.29
CA ASN A 19 -4.47 -13.49 -9.07
C ASN A 19 -5.66 -14.44 -8.94
N ASP A 20 -6.71 -14.03 -8.22
CA ASP A 20 -7.95 -14.80 -8.10
C ASP A 20 -8.65 -14.97 -9.46
N ILE A 21 -8.78 -13.89 -10.24
CA ILE A 21 -9.37 -13.95 -11.60
C ILE A 21 -8.61 -14.93 -12.50
N VAL A 22 -7.28 -14.94 -12.45
CA VAL A 22 -6.45 -15.83 -13.30
C VAL A 22 -6.63 -17.30 -12.97
N THR A 23 -7.01 -17.67 -11.74
CA THR A 23 -7.25 -19.08 -11.39
C THR A 23 -8.34 -19.74 -12.25
N GLN A 24 -9.20 -18.95 -12.87
CA GLN A 24 -10.26 -19.40 -13.77
C GLN A 24 -9.75 -19.74 -15.19
N TYR A 25 -8.46 -19.51 -15.48
CA TYR A 25 -7.88 -19.66 -16.81
C TYR A 25 -6.56 -20.45 -16.77
N GLU A 26 -6.48 -21.58 -17.48
CA GLU A 26 -5.28 -22.45 -17.47
C GLU A 26 -4.16 -21.97 -18.42
N ASP A 27 -4.54 -21.24 -19.47
CA ASP A 27 -3.65 -20.81 -20.57
C ASP A 27 -3.09 -19.38 -20.43
N ILE A 28 -3.06 -18.86 -19.21
CA ILE A 28 -2.58 -17.50 -18.92
C ILE A 28 -1.35 -17.54 -18.01
N GLU A 29 -0.36 -16.75 -18.35
CA GLU A 29 0.77 -16.42 -17.49
C GLU A 29 0.65 -14.95 -17.09
N LEU A 30 0.21 -14.70 -15.86
CA LEU A 30 0.07 -13.35 -15.31
C LEU A 30 1.27 -13.02 -14.41
N THR A 31 1.96 -11.94 -14.75
CA THR A 31 2.94 -11.31 -13.87
C THR A 31 2.36 -10.02 -13.30
N VAL A 32 2.27 -9.91 -11.98
CA VAL A 32 1.79 -8.67 -11.31
C VAL A 32 2.94 -7.93 -10.65
N ARG A 33 2.97 -6.61 -10.80
CA ARG A 33 3.93 -5.70 -10.14
C ARG A 33 3.18 -4.56 -9.48
N ILE A 34 3.45 -4.34 -8.19
CA ILE A 34 2.96 -3.18 -7.47
C ILE A 34 3.93 -2.03 -7.73
N SER A 35 3.46 -0.93 -8.30
CA SER A 35 4.33 0.20 -8.63
C SER A 35 3.59 1.54 -8.75
N SER A 36 4.32 2.62 -8.54
CA SER A 36 3.86 3.99 -8.80
C SER A 36 3.92 4.33 -10.29
N LEU A 37 3.37 5.50 -10.62
CA LEU A 37 3.33 6.01 -11.99
C LEU A 37 4.72 6.28 -12.58
N GLU A 38 5.72 6.68 -11.77
CA GLU A 38 7.05 7.00 -12.28
C GLU A 38 7.81 5.74 -12.75
N LYS A 39 7.77 4.67 -11.95
CA LYS A 39 8.55 3.44 -12.18
C LYS A 39 7.88 2.47 -13.15
N ALA A 40 6.60 2.64 -13.44
CA ALA A 40 5.84 1.71 -14.29
C ALA A 40 6.43 1.54 -15.70
N VAL A 41 6.93 2.62 -16.31
CA VAL A 41 7.53 2.59 -17.65
C VAL A 41 8.87 1.86 -17.65
N GLU A 42 9.68 2.03 -16.60
CA GLU A 42 10.96 1.34 -16.43
C GLU A 42 10.73 -0.17 -16.26
N ILE A 43 9.77 -0.55 -15.42
CA ILE A 43 9.37 -1.96 -15.23
C ILE A 43 8.88 -2.58 -16.53
N ALA A 44 8.06 -1.86 -17.32
CA ALA A 44 7.57 -2.41 -18.58
C ALA A 44 8.70 -2.56 -19.63
N ARG A 45 9.70 -1.68 -19.62
CA ARG A 45 10.87 -1.75 -20.52
C ARG A 45 11.90 -2.81 -20.15
N SER A 46 11.89 -3.32 -18.91
CA SER A 46 12.81 -4.39 -18.52
C SER A 46 12.47 -5.75 -19.15
N TYR A 47 11.28 -5.89 -19.75
CA TYR A 47 10.85 -7.08 -20.46
C TYR A 47 11.17 -6.99 -21.96
N ALA A 48 11.56 -8.11 -22.56
CA ALA A 48 11.78 -8.13 -24.00
C ALA A 48 10.44 -8.00 -24.77
N PRO A 49 10.41 -7.41 -25.99
CA PRO A 49 9.18 -7.21 -26.76
C PRO A 49 8.39 -8.50 -27.04
N ASP A 50 9.12 -9.62 -27.16
CA ASP A 50 8.58 -10.96 -27.39
C ASP A 50 8.15 -11.67 -26.10
N GLU A 51 8.40 -11.12 -24.90
CA GLU A 51 8.02 -11.74 -23.61
C GLU A 51 6.59 -11.39 -23.16
N LEU A 52 6.02 -10.31 -23.68
CA LEU A 52 4.73 -9.79 -23.27
C LEU A 52 3.77 -9.68 -24.45
N ASP A 53 2.52 -10.10 -24.23
CA ASP A 53 1.47 -10.01 -25.25
C ASP A 53 0.55 -8.81 -24.99
N VAL A 54 0.30 -8.47 -23.71
CA VAL A 54 -0.52 -7.32 -23.31
C VAL A 54 -0.14 -6.82 -21.92
N ILE A 55 -0.30 -5.52 -21.69
CA ILE A 55 -0.10 -4.89 -20.38
C ILE A 55 -1.46 -4.44 -19.84
N ILE A 56 -1.71 -4.64 -18.54
CA ILE A 56 -2.87 -4.11 -17.82
C ILE A 56 -2.39 -3.09 -16.80
N ALA A 57 -2.98 -1.91 -16.78
CA ALA A 57 -2.65 -0.88 -15.79
C ALA A 57 -3.85 -0.02 -15.45
N ARG A 58 -3.80 0.71 -14.33
CA ARG A 58 -4.89 1.58 -13.86
C ARG A 58 -4.60 3.06 -14.08
N GLY A 59 -5.63 3.83 -14.47
CA GLY A 59 -5.59 5.30 -14.42
C GLY A 59 -4.45 5.93 -15.23
N GLY A 60 -3.77 6.94 -14.66
CA GLY A 60 -2.67 7.66 -15.31
C GLY A 60 -1.47 6.78 -15.67
N THR A 61 -1.24 5.69 -14.93
CA THR A 61 -0.18 4.71 -15.25
C THR A 61 -0.45 4.05 -16.60
N ALA A 62 -1.71 3.69 -16.89
CA ALA A 62 -2.09 3.12 -18.17
C ALA A 62 -1.90 4.12 -19.32
N GLU A 63 -2.29 5.38 -19.12
CA GLU A 63 -2.15 6.44 -20.15
C GLU A 63 -0.69 6.71 -20.48
N ARG A 64 0.19 6.66 -19.49
CA ARG A 64 1.64 6.83 -19.69
C ARG A 64 2.24 5.64 -20.44
N LEU A 65 1.87 4.42 -20.07
CA LEU A 65 2.31 3.21 -20.75
C LEU A 65 1.85 3.18 -22.21
N GLN A 66 0.59 3.56 -22.50
CA GLN A 66 0.04 3.62 -23.86
C GLN A 66 0.83 4.54 -24.80
N LYS A 67 1.43 5.60 -24.28
CA LYS A 67 2.24 6.56 -25.07
C LYS A 67 3.68 6.11 -25.27
N SER A 68 4.17 5.16 -24.47
CA SER A 68 5.61 4.83 -24.36
C SER A 68 5.94 3.38 -24.70
N MET A 69 4.94 2.52 -24.93
CA MET A 69 5.08 1.10 -25.22
C MET A 69 4.43 0.75 -26.56
N ASP A 70 5.08 -0.12 -27.32
CA ASP A 70 4.54 -0.67 -28.58
C ASP A 70 3.59 -1.86 -28.34
N ILE A 71 3.61 -2.41 -27.12
CA ILE A 71 2.74 -3.51 -26.68
C ILE A 71 1.38 -2.93 -26.29
N PRO A 72 0.25 -3.58 -26.64
CA PRO A 72 -1.07 -3.07 -26.28
C PRO A 72 -1.21 -2.95 -24.76
N VAL A 73 -1.72 -1.80 -24.32
CA VAL A 73 -2.03 -1.55 -22.91
C VAL A 73 -3.55 -1.43 -22.73
N VAL A 74 -4.09 -2.18 -21.78
CA VAL A 74 -5.49 -2.12 -21.36
C VAL A 74 -5.59 -1.35 -20.05
N LYS A 75 -6.45 -0.33 -20.06
CA LYS A 75 -6.71 0.54 -18.93
C LYS A 75 -7.82 -0.06 -18.06
N ILE A 76 -7.57 -0.20 -16.77
CA ILE A 76 -8.60 -0.41 -15.76
C ILE A 76 -9.21 0.95 -15.46
N GLU A 77 -10.46 1.14 -15.89
CA GLU A 77 -11.21 2.37 -15.65
C GLU A 77 -11.91 2.34 -14.28
N LEU A 78 -12.05 3.51 -13.69
CA LEU A 78 -12.88 3.71 -12.51
C LEU A 78 -14.33 3.91 -12.93
N THR A 79 -15.22 3.11 -12.38
CA THR A 79 -16.65 3.19 -12.66
C THR A 79 -17.38 4.05 -11.64
N THR A 80 -18.59 4.48 -11.98
CA THR A 80 -19.50 5.14 -11.04
C THR A 80 -19.80 4.27 -9.81
N TYR A 81 -19.80 2.94 -9.98
CA TYR A 81 -19.99 1.99 -8.89
C TYR A 81 -18.82 2.01 -7.90
N ASP A 82 -17.58 2.08 -8.39
CA ASP A 82 -16.38 2.22 -7.55
C ASP A 82 -16.46 3.46 -6.66
N ILE A 83 -16.86 4.59 -7.24
CA ILE A 83 -17.02 5.86 -6.53
C ILE A 83 -18.15 5.77 -5.51
N LEU A 84 -19.29 5.16 -5.88
CA LEU A 84 -20.41 4.97 -4.96
C LEU A 84 -20.01 4.15 -3.73
N ARG A 85 -19.21 3.09 -3.89
CA ARG A 85 -18.73 2.29 -2.76
C ARG A 85 -17.80 3.08 -1.84
N ALA A 86 -16.89 3.87 -2.43
CA ALA A 86 -16.03 4.75 -1.64
C ALA A 86 -16.85 5.79 -0.85
N ILE A 87 -17.89 6.38 -1.47
CA ILE A 87 -18.81 7.30 -0.80
C ILE A 87 -19.58 6.60 0.31
N LYS A 88 -20.12 5.40 0.06
CA LYS A 88 -20.85 4.62 1.07
C LYS A 88 -19.96 4.22 2.25
N LEU A 89 -18.68 3.93 2.01
CA LEU A 89 -17.71 3.72 3.07
C LEU A 89 -17.48 5.00 3.88
N ALA A 90 -17.37 6.14 3.19
CA ALA A 90 -17.18 7.44 3.83
C ALA A 90 -18.44 8.00 4.53
N GLU A 91 -19.65 7.55 4.22
CA GLU A 91 -20.89 7.97 4.91
C GLU A 91 -20.86 7.61 6.41
N ASN A 92 -20.11 6.57 6.79
CA ASN A 92 -19.89 6.20 8.19
C ASN A 92 -18.90 7.13 8.91
N TYR A 93 -18.28 8.07 8.19
CA TYR A 93 -17.38 9.07 8.71
C TYR A 93 -18.16 10.32 9.15
N THR A 94 -18.00 10.73 10.41
CA THR A 94 -18.78 11.82 11.01
C THR A 94 -18.30 13.21 10.60
N SER A 95 -17.02 13.36 10.23
CA SER A 95 -16.44 14.64 9.84
C SER A 95 -16.63 14.95 8.35
N ARG A 96 -16.45 16.21 7.95
CA ARG A 96 -16.57 16.64 6.56
C ARG A 96 -15.51 15.98 5.67
N PHE A 97 -15.97 15.44 4.54
CA PHE A 97 -15.10 14.89 3.51
C PHE A 97 -15.39 15.49 2.13
N ALA A 98 -14.38 15.48 1.26
CA ALA A 98 -14.48 15.92 -0.13
C ALA A 98 -13.98 14.83 -1.08
N ILE A 99 -14.42 14.87 -2.33
CA ILE A 99 -13.89 13.99 -3.39
C ILE A 99 -12.90 14.81 -4.23
N ILE A 100 -11.71 14.27 -4.42
CA ILE A 100 -10.64 14.93 -5.17
C ILE A 100 -10.05 13.95 -6.19
N GLY A 101 -9.78 14.45 -7.39
CA GLY A 101 -9.12 13.65 -8.41
C GLY A 101 -9.16 14.29 -9.78
N ILE A 102 -8.71 13.55 -10.79
CA ILE A 102 -8.76 13.97 -12.19
C ILE A 102 -10.20 14.06 -12.70
N SER A 103 -10.38 14.77 -13.82
CA SER A 103 -11.68 14.99 -14.45
C SER A 103 -12.51 13.71 -14.66
N ALA A 104 -11.87 12.59 -15.00
CA ALA A 104 -12.57 11.31 -15.19
C ALA A 104 -13.27 10.80 -13.90
N ILE A 105 -12.69 11.09 -12.73
CA ILE A 105 -13.26 10.72 -11.43
C ILE A 105 -14.32 11.74 -11.02
N THR A 106 -14.00 13.03 -11.10
CA THR A 106 -14.86 14.09 -10.57
C THR A 106 -16.13 14.30 -11.39
N GLN A 107 -16.10 14.06 -12.70
CA GLN A 107 -17.31 14.06 -13.54
C GLN A 107 -18.28 12.96 -13.10
N ASN A 108 -17.79 11.72 -12.96
CA ASN A 108 -18.59 10.60 -12.50
C ASN A 108 -19.11 10.81 -11.07
N ALA A 109 -18.26 11.37 -10.19
CA ALA A 109 -18.65 11.71 -8.82
C ALA A 109 -19.74 12.80 -8.79
N THR A 110 -19.62 13.85 -9.61
CA THR A 110 -20.60 14.94 -9.67
C THR A 110 -21.94 14.45 -10.20
N LEU A 111 -21.93 13.61 -11.25
CA LEU A 111 -23.14 12.97 -11.76
C LEU A 111 -23.83 12.12 -10.69
N LEU A 112 -23.07 11.29 -9.97
CA LEU A 112 -23.59 10.46 -8.89
C LEU A 112 -24.14 11.33 -7.74
N CYS A 113 -23.41 12.35 -7.31
CA CYS A 113 -23.84 13.23 -6.22
C CYS A 113 -25.14 13.97 -6.57
N ASN A 114 -25.26 14.47 -7.81
CA ASN A 114 -26.50 15.10 -8.28
C ASN A 114 -27.67 14.11 -8.31
N LEU A 115 -27.44 12.88 -8.81
CA LEU A 115 -28.46 11.85 -8.90
C LEU A 115 -28.96 11.40 -7.52
N MET A 116 -28.03 11.20 -6.58
CA MET A 116 -28.31 10.73 -5.22
C MET A 116 -28.64 11.87 -4.25
N GLN A 117 -28.62 13.12 -4.71
CA GLN A 117 -28.80 14.34 -3.90
C GLN A 117 -27.80 14.44 -2.74
N TYR A 118 -26.56 13.97 -2.96
CA TYR A 118 -25.48 14.12 -2.01
C TYR A 118 -24.86 15.52 -2.10
N ASN A 119 -24.68 16.15 -0.95
CA ASN A 119 -23.99 17.43 -0.83
C ASN A 119 -22.50 17.20 -0.48
N ILE A 120 -21.74 16.67 -1.44
CA ILE A 120 -20.30 16.39 -1.29
C ILE A 120 -19.52 17.32 -2.23
N LYS A 121 -18.55 18.06 -1.70
CA LYS A 121 -17.66 18.93 -2.50
C LYS A 121 -16.76 18.08 -3.39
N THR A 122 -16.76 18.35 -4.69
CA THR A 122 -15.87 17.71 -5.67
C THR A 122 -14.81 18.73 -6.14
N VAL A 123 -13.54 18.33 -6.13
CA VAL A 123 -12.40 19.16 -6.55
C VAL A 123 -11.67 18.47 -7.69
N THR A 124 -11.61 19.13 -8.85
CA THR A 124 -10.99 18.57 -10.07
C THR A 124 -9.56 19.04 -10.21
N LEU A 125 -8.65 18.09 -10.31
CA LEU A 125 -7.22 18.32 -10.48
C LEU A 125 -6.85 18.19 -11.96
N ASN A 126 -6.31 19.26 -12.54
CA ASN A 126 -5.91 19.30 -13.95
C ASN A 126 -4.39 19.13 -14.14
N ASP A 127 -3.57 19.72 -13.25
CA ASP A 127 -2.10 19.67 -13.31
C ASP A 127 -1.48 19.18 -12.01
N TYR A 128 -0.45 18.32 -12.12
CA TYR A 128 0.24 17.68 -10.99
C TYR A 128 0.93 18.68 -10.02
N SER A 129 1.20 19.91 -10.45
CA SER A 129 1.79 20.96 -9.60
C SER A 129 0.83 21.48 -8.53
N ASP A 130 -0.48 21.41 -8.78
CA ASP A 130 -1.49 22.12 -7.99
C ASP A 130 -2.11 21.25 -6.89
N PHE A 131 -1.79 19.95 -6.86
CA PHE A 131 -2.42 18.98 -5.96
C PHE A 131 -2.21 19.35 -4.48
N LYS A 132 -1.02 19.84 -4.13
CA LYS A 132 -0.70 20.26 -2.75
C LYS A 132 -1.45 21.51 -2.32
N ALA A 133 -1.69 22.45 -3.24
CA ALA A 133 -2.38 23.71 -2.93
C ALA A 133 -3.86 23.46 -2.63
N GLU A 134 -4.53 22.72 -3.50
CA GLU A 134 -5.96 22.38 -3.38
C GLU A 134 -6.27 21.57 -2.11
N ILE A 135 -5.45 20.56 -1.80
CA ILE A 135 -5.63 19.75 -0.59
C ILE A 135 -5.39 20.58 0.68
N SER A 136 -4.43 21.51 0.63
CA SER A 136 -4.17 22.45 1.73
C SER A 136 -5.33 23.42 1.94
N GLU A 137 -5.97 23.89 0.86
CA GLU A 137 -7.17 24.72 0.92
C GLU A 137 -8.35 23.96 1.54
N LEU A 138 -8.59 22.71 1.13
CA LEU A 138 -9.60 21.85 1.76
C LEU A 138 -9.37 21.68 3.26
N ARG A 139 -8.11 21.52 3.69
CA ARG A 139 -7.78 21.46 5.13
C ARG A 139 -8.15 22.77 5.84
N LYS A 140 -7.88 23.93 5.24
CA LYS A 140 -8.23 25.24 5.80
C LYS A 140 -9.75 25.46 5.86
N ASP A 141 -10.49 24.92 4.90
CA ASP A 141 -11.95 24.92 4.85
C ASP A 141 -12.60 23.97 5.90
N GLY A 142 -11.78 23.22 6.65
CA GLY A 142 -12.24 22.33 7.72
C GLY A 142 -12.66 20.94 7.25
N TYR A 143 -12.21 20.49 6.08
CA TYR A 143 -12.33 19.08 5.69
C TYR A 143 -11.28 18.24 6.43
N GLU A 144 -11.69 17.07 6.94
CA GLU A 144 -10.81 16.16 7.69
C GLU A 144 -10.42 14.91 6.90
N MET A 145 -11.16 14.63 5.81
CA MET A 145 -10.96 13.46 4.96
C MET A 145 -11.13 13.81 3.48
N VAL A 146 -10.39 13.11 2.61
CA VAL A 146 -10.60 13.15 1.16
C VAL A 146 -10.79 11.75 0.56
N LEU A 147 -11.70 11.61 -0.41
CA LEU A 147 -11.82 10.43 -1.26
C LEU A 147 -11.05 10.69 -2.54
N CYS A 148 -10.10 9.84 -2.87
CA CYS A 148 -9.13 10.18 -3.90
C CYS A 148 -8.55 8.97 -4.63
N ASP A 149 -7.78 9.24 -5.68
CA ASP A 149 -6.97 8.24 -6.37
C ASP A 149 -5.64 7.99 -5.64
N TYR A 150 -4.85 7.04 -6.17
CA TYR A 150 -3.59 6.64 -5.53
C TYR A 150 -2.53 7.73 -5.52
N SER A 151 -2.48 8.57 -6.56
CA SER A 151 -1.49 9.66 -6.62
C SER A 151 -1.78 10.74 -5.58
N THR A 152 -3.06 11.07 -5.39
CA THR A 152 -3.49 12.10 -4.44
C THR A 152 -3.51 11.59 -2.99
N SER A 153 -3.67 10.28 -2.76
CA SER A 153 -3.69 9.69 -1.41
C SER A 153 -2.39 9.90 -0.66
N HIS A 154 -1.24 9.76 -1.34
CA HIS A 154 0.06 10.03 -0.73
C HIS A 154 0.22 11.49 -0.32
N ILE A 155 -0.25 12.43 -1.16
CA ILE A 155 -0.18 13.86 -0.86
C ILE A 155 -1.11 14.22 0.31
N ALA A 156 -2.32 13.65 0.35
CA ALA A 156 -3.24 13.82 1.47
C ALA A 156 -2.61 13.35 2.79
N TYR A 157 -1.92 12.20 2.75
CA TYR A 157 -1.17 11.68 3.90
C TYR A 157 -0.05 12.64 4.35
N GLU A 158 0.78 13.15 3.43
CA GLU A 158 1.84 14.12 3.74
C GLU A 158 1.28 15.39 4.41
N LEU A 159 0.12 15.86 3.93
CA LEU A 159 -0.55 17.04 4.48
C LEU A 159 -1.36 16.76 5.74
N GLY A 160 -1.30 15.52 6.24
CA GLY A 160 -1.92 15.09 7.48
C GLY A 160 -3.43 14.89 7.37
N LEU A 161 -4.03 14.90 6.18
CA LEU A 161 -5.46 14.60 6.01
C LEU A 161 -5.70 13.08 6.00
N ASN A 162 -6.83 12.66 6.54
CA ASN A 162 -7.28 11.29 6.35
C ASN A 162 -7.71 11.11 4.89
N HIS A 163 -7.61 9.90 4.39
CA HIS A 163 -8.00 9.62 3.02
C HIS A 163 -8.60 8.22 2.87
N ILE A 164 -9.50 8.08 1.92
CA ILE A 164 -10.01 6.81 1.43
C ILE A 164 -9.61 6.73 -0.05
N LEU A 165 -8.85 5.69 -0.39
CA LEU A 165 -8.55 5.39 -1.78
C LEU A 165 -9.80 4.85 -2.46
N ILE A 166 -10.22 5.48 -3.55
CA ILE A 166 -11.24 4.91 -4.42
C ILE A 166 -10.62 3.68 -5.08
N THR A 167 -11.06 2.48 -4.71
CA THR A 167 -10.54 1.23 -5.25
C THR A 167 -11.32 0.81 -6.50
N SER A 168 -10.67 0.13 -7.44
CA SER A 168 -11.40 -0.49 -8.56
C SER A 168 -12.12 -1.75 -8.07
N SER A 169 -13.39 -1.90 -8.46
CA SER A 169 -14.17 -3.07 -8.13
C SER A 169 -13.67 -4.33 -8.84
N ARG A 170 -14.14 -5.50 -8.39
CA ARG A 170 -13.78 -6.78 -9.00
C ARG A 170 -14.28 -6.82 -10.45
N GLU A 171 -15.49 -6.33 -10.68
CA GLU A 171 -16.14 -6.26 -11.99
C GLU A 171 -15.35 -5.37 -12.97
N SER A 172 -14.84 -4.23 -12.49
CA SER A 172 -14.01 -3.32 -13.28
C SER A 172 -12.69 -3.98 -13.69
N ILE A 173 -12.06 -4.71 -12.76
CA ILE A 173 -10.82 -5.46 -13.02
C ILE A 173 -11.08 -6.64 -13.98
N GLU A 174 -12.14 -7.42 -13.76
CA GLU A 174 -12.54 -8.53 -14.64
C GLU A 174 -12.85 -8.07 -16.06
N THR A 175 -13.52 -6.93 -16.20
CA THR A 175 -13.84 -6.35 -17.51
C THR A 175 -12.56 -5.97 -18.26
N ALA A 176 -11.64 -5.27 -17.61
CA ALA A 176 -10.35 -4.94 -18.18
C ALA A 176 -9.52 -6.19 -18.51
N PHE A 177 -9.56 -7.21 -17.65
CA PHE A 177 -8.87 -8.48 -17.88
C PHE A 177 -9.40 -9.20 -19.12
N LYS A 178 -10.73 -9.31 -19.28
CA LYS A 178 -11.36 -9.87 -20.50
C LYS A 178 -10.98 -9.08 -21.75
N GLN A 179 -10.95 -7.76 -21.67
CA GLN A 179 -10.49 -6.91 -22.78
C GLN A 179 -9.02 -7.14 -23.13
N ALA A 180 -8.16 -7.36 -22.13
CA ALA A 180 -6.77 -7.72 -22.34
C ALA A 180 -6.62 -9.06 -23.06
N LEU A 181 -7.42 -10.07 -22.72
CA LEU A 181 -7.40 -11.35 -23.46
C LEU A 181 -7.81 -11.19 -24.91
N LEU A 182 -8.86 -10.43 -25.19
CA LEU A 182 -9.29 -10.16 -26.56
C LEU A 182 -8.18 -9.46 -27.37
N LYS A 183 -7.52 -8.44 -26.78
CA LYS A 183 -6.41 -7.76 -27.44
C LYS A 183 -5.18 -8.65 -27.61
N ALA A 184 -4.85 -9.46 -26.60
CA ALA A 184 -3.73 -10.37 -26.67
C ALA A 184 -3.93 -11.41 -27.78
N HIS A 185 -5.12 -11.99 -27.92
CA HIS A 185 -5.43 -12.90 -29.02
C HIS A 185 -5.27 -12.23 -30.40
N GLN A 186 -5.69 -10.97 -30.55
CA GLN A 186 -5.49 -10.21 -31.79
C GLN A 186 -4.00 -10.00 -32.08
N VAL A 187 -3.22 -9.57 -31.08
CA VAL A 187 -1.78 -9.35 -31.24
C VAL A 187 -1.04 -10.64 -31.54
N THR A 188 -1.35 -11.73 -30.85
CA THR A 188 -0.76 -13.05 -31.10
C THR A 188 -1.09 -13.54 -32.51
N PHE A 189 -2.33 -13.33 -32.98
CA PHE A 189 -2.72 -13.67 -34.35
C PHE A 189 -1.89 -12.91 -35.39
N TYR A 190 -1.76 -11.59 -35.26
CA TYR A 190 -0.98 -10.78 -36.19
C TYR A 190 0.53 -11.06 -36.10
N ARG A 191 1.08 -11.25 -34.89
CA ARG A 191 2.48 -11.67 -34.70
C ARG A 191 2.74 -13.03 -35.33
N HIS A 192 1.83 -13.99 -35.19
CA HIS A 192 1.96 -15.29 -35.84
C HIS A 192 1.92 -15.17 -37.36
N GLN A 193 1.03 -14.35 -37.93
CA GLN A 193 1.02 -14.09 -39.37
C GLN A 193 2.33 -13.44 -39.85
N ALA A 194 2.85 -12.45 -39.12
CA ALA A 194 4.12 -11.81 -39.45
C ALA A 194 5.29 -12.80 -39.40
N LYS A 195 5.42 -13.59 -38.32
CA LYS A 195 6.46 -14.63 -38.20
C LYS A 195 6.33 -15.72 -39.25
N LEU A 196 5.11 -16.09 -39.65
CA LEU A 196 4.87 -17.06 -40.73
C LEU A 196 5.32 -16.51 -42.08
N LEU A 197 5.04 -15.23 -42.37
CA LEU A 197 5.52 -14.57 -43.57
C LEU A 197 7.06 -14.44 -43.56
N GLU A 198 7.65 -14.03 -42.45
CA GLU A 198 9.11 -13.99 -42.25
C GLU A 198 9.74 -15.36 -42.51
N ALA A 199 9.22 -16.42 -41.90
CA ALA A 199 9.72 -17.77 -42.09
C ALA A 199 9.59 -18.23 -43.56
N ALA A 200 8.50 -17.88 -44.24
CA ALA A 200 8.32 -18.16 -45.67
C ALA A 200 9.36 -17.41 -46.51
N PHE A 201 9.64 -16.13 -46.22
CA PHE A 201 10.69 -15.36 -46.89
C PHE A 201 12.09 -15.89 -46.59
N SER A 202 12.38 -16.33 -45.37
CA SER A 202 13.69 -16.91 -45.03
C SER A 202 13.98 -18.24 -45.74
N GLN A 203 12.96 -18.99 -46.16
CA GLN A 203 13.14 -20.18 -47.00
C GLN A 203 13.35 -19.84 -48.48
N SER A 204 12.88 -18.66 -48.92
CA SER A 204 13.22 -18.15 -50.24
C SER A 204 14.69 -17.72 -50.25
N HIS A 205 15.46 -18.07 -51.29
CA HIS A 205 16.87 -17.67 -51.43
C HIS A 205 17.02 -16.17 -51.81
N GLU A 206 16.05 -15.36 -51.42
CA GLU A 206 15.88 -13.95 -51.78
C GLU A 206 15.64 -13.15 -50.49
N TYR A 207 16.54 -12.21 -50.24
CA TYR A 207 16.45 -11.27 -49.14
C TYR A 207 15.58 -10.09 -49.56
N VAL A 208 14.72 -9.62 -48.67
CA VAL A 208 13.80 -8.51 -48.90
C VAL A 208 14.04 -7.46 -47.85
N MET A 209 14.26 -6.22 -48.30
CA MET A 209 14.30 -5.03 -47.47
C MET A 209 13.20 -4.08 -47.90
N ILE A 210 12.45 -3.53 -46.95
CA ILE A 210 11.36 -2.58 -47.20
C ILE A 210 11.70 -1.29 -46.49
N TYR A 211 11.74 -0.21 -47.25
CA TYR A 211 11.97 1.16 -46.78
C TYR A 211 10.71 2.00 -46.92
N ASP A 212 10.49 2.90 -45.97
CA ASP A 212 9.42 3.91 -46.08
C ASP A 212 9.85 5.12 -46.95
N ARG A 213 9.08 6.22 -46.89
CA ARG A 213 9.38 7.43 -47.67
C ARG A 213 10.59 8.20 -47.15
N ASP A 214 10.89 8.07 -45.86
CA ASP A 214 12.00 8.74 -45.18
C ASP A 214 13.27 7.87 -45.22
N PHE A 215 13.21 6.72 -45.90
CA PHE A 215 14.29 5.73 -46.02
C PHE A 215 14.63 5.00 -44.73
N ASP A 216 13.69 4.95 -43.79
CA ASP A 216 13.81 4.09 -42.62
C ASP A 216 13.43 2.65 -43.00
N CYS A 217 14.29 1.70 -42.60
CA CYS A 217 14.07 0.28 -42.86
C CYS A 217 12.93 -0.24 -41.98
N VAL A 218 11.78 -0.51 -42.59
CA VAL A 218 10.57 -1.01 -41.93
C VAL A 218 10.63 -2.53 -41.75
N PHE A 219 11.26 -3.24 -42.68
CA PHE A 219 11.38 -4.69 -42.65
C PHE A 219 12.67 -5.14 -43.36
N SER A 220 13.37 -6.11 -42.77
CA SER A 220 14.49 -6.80 -43.43
C SER A 220 14.56 -8.24 -42.93
N ASN A 221 14.62 -9.19 -43.85
CA ASN A 221 14.88 -10.60 -43.50
C ASN A 221 16.39 -10.97 -43.56
N LEU A 222 17.28 -9.98 -43.73
CA LEU A 222 18.74 -10.18 -43.75
C LEU A 222 19.30 -10.22 -42.31
N GLN A 223 19.65 -11.40 -41.80
CA GLN A 223 20.23 -11.58 -40.46
C GLN A 223 21.77 -11.41 -40.45
N ASN A 224 22.33 -10.99 -39.31
CA ASN A 224 23.75 -10.64 -39.02
C ASN A 224 24.30 -9.37 -39.69
N ILE A 225 24.57 -8.33 -38.88
CA ILE A 225 25.07 -7.02 -39.35
C ILE A 225 26.58 -7.03 -39.63
N SER A 226 27.36 -7.89 -38.95
CA SER A 226 28.83 -7.90 -39.03
C SER A 226 29.37 -8.26 -40.42
N ASP A 227 28.72 -9.17 -41.15
CA ASP A 227 29.13 -9.60 -42.50
C ASP A 227 28.47 -8.78 -43.63
N ASN A 228 27.53 -7.88 -43.31
CA ASN A 228 26.64 -7.26 -44.30
C ASN A 228 26.84 -5.75 -44.48
N LYS A 229 27.87 -5.14 -43.85
CA LYS A 229 28.19 -3.71 -44.01
C LYS A 229 28.36 -3.29 -45.48
N ALA A 230 29.05 -4.11 -46.27
CA ALA A 230 29.25 -3.84 -47.70
C ALA A 230 27.92 -3.78 -48.47
N ILE A 231 26.95 -4.64 -48.15
CA ILE A 231 25.62 -4.66 -48.77
C ILE A 231 24.90 -3.34 -48.49
N PHE A 232 24.92 -2.87 -47.25
CA PHE A 232 24.30 -1.60 -46.88
C PHE A 232 25.02 -0.38 -47.50
N GLU A 233 26.35 -0.41 -47.65
CA GLU A 233 27.10 0.63 -48.35
C GLU A 233 26.74 0.71 -49.84
N ILE A 234 26.59 -0.43 -50.52
CA ILE A 234 26.16 -0.50 -51.93
C ILE A 234 24.74 0.06 -52.07
N ILE A 235 23.82 -0.35 -51.20
CA ILE A 235 22.44 0.18 -51.18
C ILE A 235 22.45 1.70 -50.98
N LYS A 236 23.26 2.20 -50.04
CA LYS A 236 23.36 3.63 -49.73
C LYS A 236 23.96 4.44 -50.90
N THR A 237 24.92 3.87 -51.62
CA THR A 237 25.58 4.51 -52.76
C THR A 237 24.65 4.65 -53.97
N HIS A 238 23.72 3.70 -54.14
CA HIS A 238 22.79 3.67 -55.28
C HIS A 238 21.33 4.00 -54.90
N LEU A 239 21.12 4.63 -53.74
CA LEU A 239 19.80 4.87 -53.13
C LEU A 239 18.87 5.68 -54.05
N ASP A 240 19.37 6.72 -54.71
CA ASP A 240 18.62 7.54 -55.68
C ASP A 240 18.09 6.75 -56.88
N SER A 241 18.83 5.72 -57.30
CA SER A 241 18.43 4.83 -58.39
C SER A 241 17.32 3.86 -57.97
N PHE A 242 17.37 3.35 -56.73
CA PHE A 242 16.29 2.52 -56.17
C PHE A 242 14.98 3.31 -55.94
N ILE A 243 15.07 4.63 -55.70
CA ILE A 243 13.91 5.53 -55.52
C ILE A 243 13.22 5.86 -56.85
N SER A 244 14.02 6.18 -57.86
CA SER A 244 13.54 6.79 -59.09
C SER A 244 12.94 5.78 -60.07
N ASP A 245 13.48 4.56 -60.10
CA ASP A 245 13.05 3.50 -60.99
C ASP A 245 12.42 2.33 -60.21
N ASN A 246 11.22 1.92 -60.62
CA ASN A 246 10.44 0.84 -60.04
C ASN A 246 10.96 -0.56 -60.44
N SER A 247 11.93 -0.63 -61.34
CA SER A 247 12.47 -1.86 -61.91
C SER A 247 14.00 -1.87 -62.01
N PHE A 248 14.67 -1.00 -61.24
CA PHE A 248 16.13 -0.94 -61.18
C PHE A 248 16.72 -2.29 -60.74
N CYS A 249 17.74 -2.76 -61.47
CA CYS A 249 18.49 -3.98 -61.20
C CYS A 249 19.99 -3.66 -61.14
N LEU A 250 20.68 -4.19 -60.14
CA LEU A 250 22.12 -3.99 -59.93
C LEU A 250 22.76 -5.34 -59.59
N GLU A 251 23.77 -5.74 -60.35
CA GLU A 251 24.57 -6.93 -60.07
C GLU A 251 25.97 -6.50 -59.62
N GLU A 252 26.40 -6.99 -58.46
CA GLU A 252 27.74 -6.76 -57.94
C GLU A 252 28.40 -8.07 -57.50
N GLN A 253 29.71 -8.15 -57.72
CA GLN A 253 30.53 -9.28 -57.32
C GLN A 253 31.43 -8.86 -56.16
N THR A 254 31.33 -9.60 -55.06
CA THR A 254 32.22 -9.49 -53.90
C THR A 254 33.17 -10.69 -53.83
N ASP A 255 34.20 -10.62 -52.97
CA ASP A 255 35.21 -11.68 -52.79
C ASP A 255 34.63 -13.08 -52.47
N ARG A 256 33.40 -13.13 -51.95
CA ARG A 256 32.74 -14.39 -51.54
C ARG A 256 31.37 -14.64 -52.18
N PHE A 257 30.76 -13.65 -52.82
CA PHE A 257 29.36 -13.74 -53.27
C PHE A 257 29.09 -12.95 -54.54
N PHE A 258 28.21 -13.50 -55.39
CA PHE A 258 27.48 -12.72 -56.39
C PHE A 258 26.18 -12.22 -55.77
N LEU A 259 25.99 -10.89 -55.81
CA LEU A 259 24.84 -10.19 -55.27
C LEU A 259 24.05 -9.58 -56.44
N SER A 260 22.76 -9.88 -56.51
CA SER A 260 21.85 -9.25 -57.47
C SER A 260 20.74 -8.56 -56.72
N PHE A 261 20.66 -7.24 -56.85
CA PHE A 261 19.65 -6.37 -56.25
C PHE A 261 18.59 -6.02 -57.28
N ARG A 262 17.32 -6.02 -56.86
CA ARG A 262 16.18 -5.58 -57.67
C ARG A 262 15.27 -4.68 -56.84
N SER A 263 14.81 -3.58 -57.40
CA SER A 263 13.80 -2.72 -56.79
C SER A 263 12.38 -3.10 -57.19
N ALA A 264 11.42 -2.81 -56.30
CA ALA A 264 10.02 -2.62 -56.64
C ALA A 264 9.40 -1.60 -55.68
N HIS A 265 8.40 -0.85 -56.13
CA HIS A 265 7.67 0.11 -55.31
C HIS A 265 6.26 -0.44 -55.05
N ILE A 266 5.90 -0.55 -53.78
CA ILE A 266 4.59 -1.06 -53.36
C ILE A 266 3.76 0.04 -52.70
N PHE A 267 2.44 -0.08 -52.77
CA PHE A 267 1.51 0.83 -52.12
C PHE A 267 0.66 0.07 -51.11
N VAL A 268 0.77 0.44 -49.84
CA VAL A 268 -0.05 -0.10 -48.75
C VAL A 268 -0.79 1.07 -48.11
N GLU A 269 -2.12 1.02 -48.09
CA GLU A 269 -2.98 2.07 -47.52
C GLU A 269 -2.64 3.49 -48.01
N LYS A 270 -2.33 3.63 -49.31
CA LYS A 270 -1.90 4.89 -49.98
C LYS A 270 -0.52 5.43 -49.57
N LYS A 271 0.21 4.73 -48.69
CA LYS A 271 1.63 4.99 -48.43
C LYS A 271 2.48 4.21 -49.44
N LYS A 272 3.53 4.85 -49.94
CA LYS A 272 4.48 4.25 -50.91
C LYS A 272 5.66 3.69 -50.12
N TYR A 273 6.05 2.46 -50.42
CA TYR A 273 7.22 1.79 -49.85
C TYR A 273 8.15 1.33 -50.97
N PHE A 274 9.45 1.27 -50.66
CA PHE A 274 10.48 0.83 -51.59
C PHE A 274 11.00 -0.53 -51.14
N CYS A 275 10.78 -1.55 -51.95
CA CYS A 275 11.27 -2.90 -51.73
C CYS A 275 12.57 -3.11 -52.50
N ILE A 276 13.59 -3.63 -51.84
CA ILE A 276 14.83 -4.09 -52.44
C ILE A 276 14.93 -5.59 -52.21
N PHE A 277 14.91 -6.35 -53.29
CA PHE A 277 15.14 -7.78 -53.33
C PHE A 277 16.61 -8.04 -53.59
N LEU A 278 17.24 -8.94 -52.84
CA LEU A 278 18.63 -9.32 -52.99
C LEU A 278 18.72 -10.84 -53.12
N THR A 279 19.28 -11.34 -54.20
CA THR A 279 19.66 -12.74 -54.31
C THR A 279 21.16 -12.89 -54.14
N ARG A 280 21.58 -13.90 -53.36
CA ARG A 280 22.98 -14.19 -53.08
C ARG A 280 23.33 -15.59 -53.53
N LYS A 281 24.40 -15.73 -54.31
CA LYS A 281 25.01 -17.03 -54.66
C LYS A 281 26.40 -17.14 -54.03
N LEU A 282 26.66 -18.26 -53.35
CA LEU A 282 27.91 -18.57 -52.63
C LEU A 282 29.08 -18.86 -53.58
N ALA A 283 30.23 -18.23 -53.31
CA ALA A 283 31.55 -18.81 -53.60
C ALA A 283 32.06 -19.53 -52.34
N SER A 284 32.75 -20.66 -52.52
CA SER A 284 32.97 -21.69 -51.50
C SER A 284 33.95 -21.34 -50.37
N GLN A 285 33.57 -21.83 -49.18
CA GLN A 285 34.34 -22.27 -47.99
C GLN A 285 34.68 -21.34 -46.81
N GLN A 286 34.27 -21.89 -45.65
CA GLN A 286 34.88 -21.99 -44.31
C GLN A 286 34.64 -20.90 -43.24
N LYS A 287 34.09 -21.42 -42.12
CA LYS A 287 33.74 -20.81 -40.84
C LYS A 287 34.99 -20.51 -40.00
N ASN A 288 34.90 -19.51 -39.12
CA ASN A 288 35.43 -19.53 -37.76
C ASN A 288 34.68 -18.50 -36.89
N ASP A 289 34.28 -18.94 -35.70
CA ASP A 289 33.63 -18.18 -34.63
C ASP A 289 34.68 -17.49 -33.73
N ASP A 290 34.28 -16.41 -33.03
CA ASP A 290 35.03 -15.81 -31.91
C ASP A 290 34.05 -15.01 -30.99
N PRO A 291 34.44 -14.50 -29.79
CA PRO A 291 33.87 -14.95 -28.51
C PRO A 291 33.10 -13.88 -27.68
N LEU A 292 32.48 -14.35 -26.59
CA LEU A 292 31.70 -13.65 -25.55
C LEU A 292 32.50 -12.61 -24.72
N SER A 293 31.82 -11.56 -24.23
CA SER A 293 32.25 -10.77 -23.06
C SER A 293 31.04 -10.27 -22.21
N ALA A 294 31.32 -10.04 -20.93
CA ALA A 294 30.41 -9.94 -19.77
C ALA A 294 30.04 -8.50 -19.37
N THR A 295 28.99 -8.30 -18.55
CA THR A 295 29.08 -7.83 -17.14
C THR A 295 27.71 -7.67 -16.46
N GLU A 296 27.74 -7.77 -15.13
CA GLU A 296 26.66 -7.69 -14.13
C GLU A 296 26.10 -6.28 -13.96
N GLU A 297 24.88 -6.16 -13.43
CA GLU A 297 24.52 -5.04 -12.55
C GLU A 297 23.50 -5.47 -11.48
N LYS A 298 23.75 -4.98 -10.26
CA LYS A 298 22.97 -5.18 -9.03
C LYS A 298 21.91 -4.09 -8.90
N GLU A 299 20.74 -4.44 -8.41
CA GLU A 299 19.80 -3.48 -7.82
C GLU A 299 19.44 -3.85 -6.38
N THR A 300 19.38 -2.80 -5.57
CA THR A 300 19.15 -2.82 -4.13
C THR A 300 17.72 -2.32 -3.91
N ILE A 301 16.86 -3.13 -3.31
CA ILE A 301 15.46 -2.77 -3.04
C ILE A 301 15.40 -2.11 -1.64
N SER A 302 14.95 -0.86 -1.60
CA SER A 302 14.56 -0.15 -0.39
C SER A 302 13.12 -0.50 -0.03
N PHE A 303 12.89 -0.80 1.25
CA PHE A 303 11.59 -1.14 1.82
C PHE A 303 10.74 0.13 1.99
N GLU A 304 9.55 0.14 1.37
CA GLU A 304 8.47 1.08 1.67
C GLU A 304 7.89 0.76 3.05
N SER A 305 7.67 1.81 3.85
CA SER A 305 7.00 1.73 5.16
C SER A 305 5.55 2.22 5.03
N ASP A 306 4.66 1.56 5.77
CA ASP A 306 3.20 1.67 5.76
C ASP A 306 2.66 3.11 5.63
N SER A 307 2.04 3.42 4.49
CA SER A 307 1.51 4.75 4.12
C SER A 307 0.18 5.16 4.79
N TYR A 308 -0.30 4.45 5.82
CA TYR A 308 -1.68 4.60 6.33
C TYR A 308 -1.77 4.89 7.85
N GLY A 309 -0.72 5.49 8.43
CA GLY A 309 -0.58 5.72 9.88
C GLY A 309 -1.54 6.74 10.54
N ASN A 310 -2.37 7.47 9.79
CA ASN A 310 -3.18 8.57 10.34
C ASN A 310 -4.57 8.15 10.85
N ALA A 311 -4.98 6.89 10.62
CA ALA A 311 -6.33 6.41 10.93
C ALA A 311 -6.76 6.58 12.41
N ASN A 312 -5.78 6.72 13.31
CA ASN A 312 -6.01 6.84 14.76
C ASN A 312 -5.98 8.28 15.29
N MET A 313 -5.68 9.26 14.43
CA MET A 313 -5.45 10.67 14.79
C MET A 313 -6.61 11.54 14.30
N ILE A 314 -7.75 11.40 14.98
CA ILE A 314 -9.02 12.05 14.62
C ILE A 314 -9.49 12.92 15.79
N GLY A 315 -10.32 13.92 15.49
CA GLY A 315 -11.04 14.72 16.48
C GLY A 315 -10.11 15.41 17.48
N LYS A 316 -10.45 15.31 18.79
CA LYS A 316 -9.73 15.99 19.88
C LYS A 316 -8.26 15.56 19.98
N THR A 317 -7.96 14.28 19.78
CA THR A 317 -6.58 13.77 19.85
C THR A 317 -5.70 14.41 18.79
N ARG A 318 -6.24 14.63 17.57
CA ARG A 318 -5.53 15.32 16.49
C ARG A 318 -5.16 16.75 16.86
N MET A 319 -6.12 17.53 17.37
CA MET A 319 -5.88 18.93 17.73
C MET A 319 -4.77 19.07 18.78
N ILE A 320 -4.75 18.15 19.75
CA ILE A 320 -3.68 18.11 20.75
C ILE A 320 -2.35 17.77 20.06
N LEU A 321 -2.29 16.75 19.21
CA LEU A 321 -1.04 16.39 18.50
C LEU A 321 -0.48 17.53 17.63
N GLU A 322 -1.34 18.25 16.92
CA GLU A 322 -0.96 19.40 16.09
C GLU A 322 -0.29 20.50 16.94
N SER A 323 -0.84 20.82 18.12
CA SER A 323 -0.23 21.79 19.04
C SER A 323 1.15 21.38 19.56
N TYR A 324 1.42 20.08 19.67
CA TYR A 324 2.74 19.57 20.08
C TYR A 324 3.72 19.51 18.90
N ALA A 325 3.24 19.35 17.67
CA ALA A 325 4.05 19.29 16.45
C ALA A 325 4.86 20.58 16.22
N ASP A 326 4.28 21.73 16.54
CA ASP A 326 4.90 23.07 16.38
C ASP A 326 6.05 23.35 17.35
N THR A 327 6.16 22.57 18.43
CA THR A 327 7.18 22.79 19.46
C THR A 327 8.49 22.06 19.14
N ARG A 328 9.64 22.64 19.50
CA ARG A 328 10.95 21.94 19.45
C ARG A 328 11.22 21.12 20.71
N GLN A 329 10.40 21.26 21.76
CA GLN A 329 10.60 20.55 23.02
C GLN A 329 10.41 19.04 22.86
N SER A 330 11.12 18.30 23.71
CA SER A 330 10.96 16.86 23.81
C SER A 330 9.57 16.50 24.32
N VAL A 331 8.94 15.49 23.73
CA VAL A 331 7.57 15.09 24.07
C VAL A 331 7.57 13.68 24.65
N LEU A 332 6.89 13.51 25.77
CA LEU A 332 6.64 12.23 26.40
C LEU A 332 5.20 11.79 26.14
N ILE A 333 5.03 10.77 25.30
CA ILE A 333 3.76 10.19 24.90
C ILE A 333 3.41 9.06 25.87
N LEU A 334 2.36 9.28 26.66
CA LEU A 334 1.83 8.38 27.67
C LEU A 334 0.55 7.73 27.15
N GLY A 335 0.33 6.46 27.44
CA GLY A 335 -0.94 5.81 27.16
C GLY A 335 -0.90 4.31 27.38
N GLU A 336 -2.06 3.68 27.50
CA GLU A 336 -2.20 2.23 27.61
C GLU A 336 -1.62 1.51 26.38
N TYR A 337 -1.41 0.20 26.50
CA TYR A 337 -0.99 -0.61 25.37
C TYR A 337 -2.02 -0.52 24.23
N GLY A 338 -1.54 -0.41 22.99
CA GLY A 338 -2.42 -0.34 21.81
C GLY A 338 -3.12 1.00 21.57
N THR A 339 -2.78 2.09 22.27
CA THR A 339 -3.38 3.43 22.06
C THR A 339 -2.85 4.21 20.85
N GLY A 340 -1.93 3.63 20.05
CA GLY A 340 -1.39 4.28 18.85
C GLY A 340 -0.22 5.24 19.08
N LYS A 341 0.56 5.07 20.17
CA LYS A 341 1.70 5.94 20.53
C LYS A 341 2.73 6.11 19.41
N ASP A 342 3.06 5.04 18.68
CA ASP A 342 4.05 5.07 17.59
C ASP A 342 3.58 5.96 16.44
N GLN A 343 2.30 5.84 16.10
CA GLN A 343 1.69 6.66 15.06
C GLN A 343 1.56 8.11 15.50
N ALA A 344 1.33 8.37 16.80
CA ALA A 344 1.30 9.72 17.33
C ALA A 344 2.67 10.39 17.18
N ALA A 345 3.76 9.66 17.46
CA ALA A 345 5.12 10.16 17.24
C ALA A 345 5.41 10.44 15.76
N ALA A 346 5.05 9.51 14.86
CA ALA A 346 5.20 9.70 13.42
C ALA A 346 4.38 10.88 12.89
N PHE A 347 3.16 11.07 13.39
CA PHE A 347 2.29 12.20 13.04
C PHE A 347 2.87 13.54 13.52
N ILE A 348 3.35 13.61 14.76
CA ILE A 348 4.04 14.80 15.29
C ILE A 348 5.22 15.17 14.38
N GLN A 349 6.02 14.18 13.96
CA GLN A 349 7.16 14.43 13.08
C GLN A 349 6.72 14.93 11.70
N SER A 350 5.73 14.28 11.07
CA SER A 350 5.28 14.63 9.72
C SER A 350 4.63 16.02 9.64
N GLN A 351 3.95 16.44 10.71
CA GLN A 351 3.30 17.76 10.78
C GLN A 351 4.21 18.87 11.32
N SER A 352 5.39 18.53 11.86
CA SER A 352 6.30 19.54 12.41
C SER A 352 7.01 20.36 11.33
N ALA A 353 7.52 21.53 11.72
CA ALA A 353 8.46 22.31 10.91
C ALA A 353 9.77 21.55 10.56
N TYR A 354 10.03 20.42 11.22
CA TYR A 354 11.23 19.61 11.09
C TYR A 354 11.00 18.31 10.29
N LYS A 355 9.91 18.21 9.53
CA LYS A 355 9.57 17.03 8.73
C LYS A 355 10.65 16.59 7.73
N SER A 356 11.49 17.52 7.28
CA SER A 356 12.61 17.26 6.36
C SER A 356 13.85 16.71 7.05
N ASN A 357 13.87 16.69 8.39
CA ASN A 357 15.03 16.25 9.16
C ASN A 357 15.02 14.73 9.33
N PRO A 358 16.20 14.10 9.51
CA PRO A 358 16.28 12.66 9.75
C PRO A 358 15.42 12.23 10.94
N TYR A 359 14.57 11.22 10.72
CA TYR A 359 13.72 10.62 11.74
C TYR A 359 14.24 9.23 12.09
N CYS A 360 14.74 9.07 13.32
CA CYS A 360 15.29 7.81 13.81
C CYS A 360 14.35 7.19 14.85
N VAL A 361 13.96 5.93 14.65
CA VAL A 361 13.14 5.17 15.61
C VAL A 361 14.01 4.12 16.28
N ILE A 362 14.04 4.14 17.62
CA ILE A 362 14.76 3.18 18.45
C ILE A 362 13.76 2.45 19.33
N ASP A 363 13.57 1.15 19.11
CA ASP A 363 12.67 0.31 19.90
C ASP A 363 13.43 -0.35 21.06
N CYS A 364 13.08 0.00 22.30
CA CYS A 364 13.69 -0.55 23.50
C CYS A 364 13.49 -2.07 23.64
N ASN A 365 12.43 -2.66 23.07
CA ASN A 365 12.19 -4.10 23.13
C ASN A 365 13.15 -4.89 22.22
N THR A 366 13.62 -4.30 21.13
CA THR A 366 14.47 -4.98 20.14
C THR A 366 15.95 -4.62 20.26
N THR A 367 16.28 -3.66 21.13
CA THR A 367 17.63 -3.11 21.28
C THR A 367 18.37 -3.77 22.43
N ASN A 368 19.56 -4.31 22.15
CA ASN A 368 20.44 -4.91 23.16
C ASN A 368 21.45 -3.88 23.73
N ASN A 369 22.15 -4.26 24.80
CA ASN A 369 23.14 -3.39 25.44
C ASN A 369 24.27 -2.94 24.49
N LYS A 370 24.66 -3.75 23.50
CA LYS A 370 25.70 -3.39 22.53
C LYS A 370 25.24 -2.25 21.61
N LYS A 371 24.00 -2.30 21.11
CA LYS A 371 23.40 -1.21 20.33
C LYS A 371 23.25 0.07 21.14
N TRP A 372 22.86 -0.04 22.42
CA TRP A 372 22.82 1.12 23.31
C TRP A 372 24.19 1.78 23.52
N SER A 373 25.25 0.98 23.65
CA SER A 373 26.62 1.52 23.65
C SER A 373 26.99 2.18 22.33
N TYR A 374 26.61 1.61 21.18
CA TYR A 374 26.81 2.26 19.88
C TYR A 374 26.11 3.63 19.81
N TYR A 375 24.85 3.72 20.25
CA TYR A 375 24.11 4.99 20.24
C TYR A 375 24.72 6.06 21.15
N MET A 376 25.35 5.69 22.26
CA MET A 376 25.92 6.67 23.22
C MET A 376 27.40 6.96 22.99
N ASP A 377 28.16 5.99 22.49
CA ASP A 377 29.63 6.04 22.51
C ASP A 377 30.25 6.16 21.10
N HIS A 378 29.51 5.85 20.02
CA HIS A 378 30.04 5.89 18.65
C HIS A 378 29.90 7.30 18.02
N PRO A 379 30.91 7.80 17.28
CA PRO A 379 30.84 9.10 16.61
C PRO A 379 29.72 9.19 15.57
N ASP A 380 29.55 8.16 14.73
CA ASP A 380 28.47 8.08 13.71
C ASP A 380 27.09 7.69 14.30
N SER A 381 26.87 7.95 15.58
CA SER A 381 25.59 7.66 16.21
C SER A 381 24.51 8.64 15.74
N PRO A 382 23.25 8.17 15.53
CA PRO A 382 22.09 9.05 15.32
C PRO A 382 21.90 10.11 16.41
N PHE A 383 22.46 9.92 17.61
CA PHE A 383 22.39 10.89 18.71
C PHE A 383 23.32 12.10 18.51
N ASN A 384 24.37 11.95 17.70
CA ASN A 384 25.33 13.00 17.38
C ASN A 384 24.97 13.78 16.10
N ASP A 385 24.03 13.27 15.29
CA ASP A 385 23.51 14.02 14.13
C ASP A 385 22.89 15.34 14.57
N LEU A 386 22.88 16.34 13.70
CA LEU A 386 22.33 17.66 14.01
C LEU A 386 20.90 17.82 13.50
N ASN A 387 20.03 18.35 14.36
CA ASN A 387 18.61 18.62 14.08
C ASN A 387 17.77 17.37 13.77
N SER A 388 18.21 16.18 14.17
CA SER A 388 17.44 14.95 13.98
C SER A 388 16.29 14.83 14.98
N THR A 389 15.19 14.19 14.57
CA THR A 389 14.12 13.77 15.49
C THR A 389 14.31 12.31 15.85
N ILE A 390 14.48 12.02 17.14
CA ILE A 390 14.74 10.68 17.65
C ILE A 390 13.52 10.24 18.47
N PHE A 391 12.88 9.16 18.04
CA PHE A 391 11.78 8.52 18.76
C PHE A 391 12.29 7.27 19.49
N ILE A 392 12.25 7.29 20.83
CA ILE A 392 12.58 6.16 21.69
C ILE A 392 11.28 5.50 22.15
N LYS A 393 11.05 4.29 21.64
CA LYS A 393 9.82 3.53 21.87
C LYS A 393 9.92 2.65 23.11
N ASP A 394 8.85 2.65 23.91
CA ASP A 394 8.67 1.82 25.10
C ASP A 394 9.81 1.95 26.11
N ILE A 395 10.15 3.20 26.48
CA ILE A 395 11.30 3.50 27.35
C ILE A 395 11.23 2.82 28.73
N HIS A 396 10.03 2.48 29.19
CA HIS A 396 9.78 1.74 30.43
C HIS A 396 10.39 0.34 30.47
N VAL A 397 10.73 -0.24 29.31
CA VAL A 397 11.35 -1.58 29.19
C VAL A 397 12.85 -1.53 29.49
N LEU A 398 13.46 -0.35 29.48
CA LEU A 398 14.90 -0.21 29.75
C LEU A 398 15.27 -0.63 31.17
N ASN A 399 16.37 -1.38 31.26
CA ASN A 399 17.09 -1.59 32.50
C ASN A 399 17.54 -0.23 33.09
N GLU A 400 17.37 -0.06 34.40
CA GLU A 400 17.78 1.13 35.16
C GLU A 400 19.24 1.55 34.91
N ALA A 401 20.18 0.61 34.79
CA ALA A 401 21.58 0.91 34.49
C ALA A 401 21.78 1.55 33.11
N VAL A 402 21.08 1.05 32.09
CA VAL A 402 21.12 1.59 30.73
C VAL A 402 20.39 2.92 30.66
N ALA A 403 19.24 3.04 31.35
CA ALA A 403 18.49 4.28 31.46
C ALA A 403 19.33 5.39 32.12
N LYS A 404 20.03 5.09 33.23
CA LYS A 404 20.97 6.04 33.88
C LYS A 404 22.07 6.48 32.93
N LYS A 405 22.67 5.57 32.16
CA LYS A 405 23.71 5.93 31.17
C LYS A 405 23.15 6.82 30.07
N LEU A 406 21.97 6.49 29.52
CA LEU A 406 21.27 7.30 28.51
C LEU A 406 21.01 8.71 29.02
N PHE A 407 20.46 8.82 30.22
CA PHE A 407 20.12 10.09 30.85
C PHE A 407 21.36 10.94 31.19
N LEU A 408 22.43 10.32 31.66
CA LEU A 408 23.71 11.00 31.84
C LEU A 408 24.24 11.54 30.50
N TYR A 409 24.20 10.74 29.44
CA TYR A 409 24.61 11.16 28.10
C TYR A 409 23.76 12.33 27.59
N LEU A 410 22.42 12.24 27.72
CA LEU A 410 21.52 13.32 27.32
C LEU A 410 21.75 14.60 28.13
N LYS A 411 22.13 14.50 29.41
CA LYS A 411 22.42 15.66 30.26
C LYS A 411 23.80 16.27 29.97
N SER A 412 24.81 15.45 29.66
CA SER A 412 26.19 15.89 29.44
C SER A 412 26.40 16.47 28.04
N ASN A 413 25.77 15.88 27.02
CA ASN A 413 25.79 16.43 25.69
C ASN A 413 24.62 17.41 25.55
N GLU A 414 24.90 18.66 25.14
CA GLU A 414 23.86 19.58 24.68
C GLU A 414 23.08 19.07 23.45
N GLY A 415 23.34 17.84 22.99
CA GLY A 415 22.61 17.14 21.94
C GLY A 415 21.10 17.03 22.19
N HIS A 416 20.63 17.04 23.44
CA HIS A 416 19.19 17.18 23.73
C HIS A 416 18.60 18.56 23.39
N ARG A 417 19.44 19.59 23.26
CA ARG A 417 19.04 20.94 22.80
C ARG A 417 19.11 21.06 21.29
N GLN A 418 19.97 20.27 20.65
CA GLN A 418 20.16 20.30 19.19
C GLN A 418 19.19 19.34 18.47
N ASN A 419 18.89 18.19 19.06
CA ASN A 419 17.97 17.17 18.53
C ASN A 419 16.64 17.16 19.28
N ARG A 420 15.57 16.78 18.59
CA ARG A 420 14.23 16.66 19.16
C ARG A 420 13.99 15.22 19.61
N PHE A 421 13.65 15.00 20.89
CA PHE A 421 13.37 13.67 21.41
C PHE A 421 11.87 13.43 21.61
N LEU A 422 11.38 12.31 21.10
CA LEU A 422 10.05 11.79 21.38
C LEU A 422 10.20 10.50 22.19
N PHE A 423 9.49 10.37 23.29
CA PHE A 423 9.52 9.19 24.14
C PHE A 423 8.13 8.57 24.22
N SER A 424 8.01 7.24 24.13
CA SER A 424 6.76 6.57 24.49
C SER A 424 6.88 5.75 25.76
N TYR A 425 5.84 5.83 26.59
CA TYR A 425 5.74 5.11 27.85
C TYR A 425 4.36 4.45 27.94
N THR A 426 4.35 3.13 28.19
CA THR A 426 3.11 2.38 28.34
C THR A 426 2.66 2.39 29.79
N ILE A 427 1.46 2.92 30.04
CA ILE A 427 0.85 2.91 31.38
C ILE A 427 0.09 1.60 31.55
N SER A 428 0.31 0.93 32.68
CA SER A 428 -0.46 -0.23 33.13
C SER A 428 -1.18 0.07 34.45
N ALA A 429 -2.24 -0.68 34.77
CA ALA A 429 -2.97 -0.54 36.04
C ALA A 429 -2.09 -0.77 37.29
N TYR A 430 -0.93 -1.44 37.14
CA TYR A 430 -0.01 -1.77 38.23
C TYR A 430 1.26 -0.93 38.23
N THR A 431 1.34 0.13 37.41
CA THR A 431 2.57 0.93 37.33
C THR A 431 2.75 1.69 38.63
N ALA A 432 3.77 1.32 39.41
CA ALA A 432 4.09 1.95 40.68
C ALA A 432 4.27 3.46 40.50
N ALA A 433 3.67 4.24 41.39
CA ALA A 433 3.61 5.70 41.35
C ALA A 433 4.98 6.42 41.39
N ASP A 434 6.10 5.71 41.59
CA ASP A 434 7.45 6.27 41.66
C ASP A 434 8.44 5.57 40.70
N ASN A 435 8.15 5.61 39.40
CA ASN A 435 9.08 5.12 38.38
C ASN A 435 10.18 6.17 38.08
N TYR A 436 11.44 5.81 38.36
CA TYR A 436 12.61 6.68 38.15
C TYR A 436 12.70 7.27 36.73
N ILE A 437 12.40 6.47 35.69
CA ILE A 437 12.46 6.90 34.28
C ILE A 437 11.42 7.99 34.04
N LEU A 438 10.19 7.79 34.48
CA LEU A 438 9.10 8.75 34.30
C LEU A 438 9.41 10.07 35.03
N ARG A 439 9.93 9.98 36.26
CA ARG A 439 10.35 11.16 37.03
C ARG A 439 11.45 11.92 36.30
N TYR A 440 12.50 11.23 35.85
CA TYR A 440 13.62 11.87 35.16
C TYR A 440 13.19 12.59 33.87
N LEU A 441 12.41 11.93 33.01
CA LEU A 441 11.93 12.53 31.75
C LEU A 441 11.11 13.82 32.00
N THR A 442 10.37 13.86 33.11
CA THR A 442 9.44 14.96 33.40
C THR A 442 10.07 16.09 34.21
N THR A 443 10.98 15.80 35.14
CA THR A 443 11.61 16.82 35.99
C THR A 443 12.96 17.31 35.47
N GLU A 444 13.78 16.42 34.91
CA GLU A 444 15.15 16.76 34.48
C GLU A 444 15.20 17.13 33.00
N LEU A 445 14.54 16.36 32.13
CA LEU A 445 14.48 16.63 30.70
C LEU A 445 13.31 17.53 30.29
N LEU A 446 12.44 17.92 31.25
CA LEU A 446 11.31 18.83 31.06
C LEU A 446 10.44 18.47 29.84
N CYS A 447 10.23 17.17 29.60
CA CYS A 447 9.44 16.72 28.47
C CYS A 447 7.97 17.15 28.62
N LEU A 448 7.39 17.67 27.54
CA LEU A 448 5.95 17.94 27.47
C LEU A 448 5.19 16.61 27.54
N LYS A 449 4.27 16.48 28.50
CA LYS A 449 3.46 15.27 28.66
C LYS A 449 2.30 15.30 27.68
N LEU A 450 2.18 14.27 26.86
CA LEU A 450 1.05 14.03 25.98
C LEU A 450 0.41 12.71 26.38
N GLN A 451 -0.80 12.74 26.93
CA GLN A 451 -1.52 11.53 27.31
C GLN A 451 -2.55 11.17 26.24
N LEU A 452 -2.37 10.00 25.63
CA LEU A 452 -3.34 9.43 24.70
C LEU A 452 -4.44 8.72 25.50
N PRO A 453 -5.71 9.10 25.31
CA PRO A 453 -6.82 8.44 25.98
C PRO A 453 -7.01 7.01 25.45
N PRO A 454 -7.44 6.07 26.30
CA PRO A 454 -7.82 4.73 25.87
C PRO A 454 -9.03 4.78 24.93
N LEU A 455 -9.23 3.72 24.15
CA LEU A 455 -10.25 3.65 23.11
C LEU A 455 -11.68 3.77 23.67
N ARG A 456 -11.92 3.26 24.87
CA ARG A 456 -13.18 3.37 25.61
C ARG A 456 -13.57 4.82 25.98
N GLU A 457 -12.61 5.75 26.01
CA GLU A 457 -12.87 7.18 26.20
C GLU A 457 -13.06 7.92 24.86
N ARG A 458 -12.82 7.22 23.73
CA ARG A 458 -12.88 7.74 22.36
C ARG A 458 -14.04 7.14 21.56
N VAL A 459 -15.17 6.90 22.22
CA VAL A 459 -16.35 6.23 21.61
C VAL A 459 -16.86 6.98 20.38
N GLU A 460 -16.75 8.31 20.37
CA GLU A 460 -17.15 9.17 19.24
C GLU A 460 -16.26 8.97 18.00
N ASP A 461 -14.97 8.62 18.19
CA ASP A 461 -14.02 8.41 17.10
C ASP A 461 -14.15 7.01 16.47
N LEU A 462 -14.79 6.05 17.15
CA LEU A 462 -14.81 4.64 16.74
C LEU A 462 -15.34 4.43 15.32
N SER A 463 -16.38 5.16 14.92
CA SER A 463 -16.95 5.07 13.55
C SER A 463 -15.93 5.48 12.49
N ASN A 464 -15.22 6.58 12.77
CA ASN A 464 -14.24 7.15 11.87
C ASN A 464 -13.00 6.24 11.75
N ILE A 465 -12.54 5.72 12.88
CA ILE A 465 -11.41 4.77 12.95
C ILE A 465 -11.77 3.47 12.23
N ALA A 466 -12.98 2.94 12.44
CA ALA A 466 -13.43 1.72 11.80
C ALA A 466 -13.49 1.89 10.28
N THR A 467 -14.04 3.01 9.81
CA THR A 467 -14.12 3.36 8.39
C THR A 467 -12.74 3.35 7.72
N LEU A 468 -11.75 3.98 8.37
CA LEU A 468 -10.37 4.02 7.86
C LEU A 468 -9.69 2.65 7.89
N TYR A 469 -9.93 1.83 8.92
CA TYR A 469 -9.41 0.47 8.97
C TYR A 469 -10.05 -0.47 7.95
N ILE A 470 -11.35 -0.32 7.68
CA ILE A 470 -12.03 -1.05 6.60
C ILE A 470 -11.43 -0.65 5.25
N SER A 471 -11.26 0.65 5.00
CA SER A 471 -10.60 1.15 3.78
C SER A 471 -9.18 0.57 3.61
N GLN A 472 -8.40 0.55 4.69
CA GLN A 472 -7.05 -0.01 4.70
C GLN A 472 -7.07 -1.50 4.36
N ALA A 473 -7.90 -2.28 5.07
CA ALA A 473 -7.99 -3.71 4.87
C ALA A 473 -8.49 -4.08 3.47
N ASN A 474 -9.43 -3.33 2.90
CA ASN A 474 -9.85 -3.51 1.50
C ASN A 474 -8.70 -3.32 0.52
N THR A 475 -7.88 -2.28 0.73
CA THR A 475 -6.74 -1.95 -0.13
C THR A 475 -5.63 -3.01 -0.05
N GLU A 476 -5.48 -3.68 1.10
CA GLU A 476 -4.48 -4.73 1.31
C GLU A 476 -4.96 -6.13 0.90
N LEU A 477 -6.22 -6.47 1.20
CA LEU A 477 -6.77 -7.82 1.08
C LEU A 477 -7.63 -8.03 -0.18
N GLY A 478 -7.76 -7.00 -1.03
CA GLY A 478 -8.62 -7.08 -2.23
C GLY A 478 -10.10 -7.28 -1.91
N LYS A 479 -10.51 -7.03 -0.66
CA LYS A 479 -11.90 -7.03 -0.22
C LYS A 479 -12.53 -5.67 -0.52
N GLN A 480 -13.86 -5.62 -0.46
CA GLN A 480 -14.63 -4.45 -0.88
C GLN A 480 -15.78 -4.15 0.09
N VAL A 481 -15.52 -4.36 1.38
CA VAL A 481 -16.47 -4.11 2.46
C VAL A 481 -16.70 -2.61 2.61
N VAL A 482 -17.95 -2.20 2.71
CA VAL A 482 -18.39 -0.80 2.73
C VAL A 482 -18.71 -0.34 4.16
N GLY A 483 -18.94 -1.27 5.09
CA GLY A 483 -19.21 -0.91 6.48
C GLY A 483 -19.75 -2.08 7.30
N PHE A 484 -20.48 -1.74 8.35
CA PHE A 484 -21.21 -2.69 9.18
C PHE A 484 -22.71 -2.59 8.92
N GLU A 485 -23.43 -3.68 9.16
CA GLU A 485 -24.89 -3.67 9.21
C GLU A 485 -25.43 -2.77 10.35
N SER A 486 -26.69 -2.35 10.22
CA SER A 486 -27.38 -1.56 11.24
C SER A 486 -27.37 -2.27 12.60
N GLY A 487 -26.98 -1.56 13.66
CA GLY A 487 -26.90 -2.08 15.04
C GLY A 487 -25.55 -2.70 15.42
N ALA A 488 -24.65 -2.97 14.48
CA ALA A 488 -23.29 -3.45 14.79
C ALA A 488 -22.45 -2.41 15.54
N MET A 489 -22.62 -1.12 15.20
CA MET A 489 -21.88 -0.04 15.86
C MET A 489 -22.19 0.09 17.35
N ASP A 490 -23.39 -0.27 17.79
CA ASP A 490 -23.75 -0.23 19.21
C ASP A 490 -22.98 -1.29 20.01
N LEU A 491 -22.79 -2.48 19.43
CA LEU A 491 -21.94 -3.52 20.01
C LEU A 491 -20.48 -3.06 20.11
N ILE A 492 -19.94 -2.46 19.05
CA ILE A 492 -18.58 -1.92 19.02
C ILE A 492 -18.39 -0.85 20.09
N ARG A 493 -19.37 0.05 20.28
CA ARG A 493 -19.32 1.12 21.30
C ARG A 493 -19.41 0.61 22.73
N SER A 494 -20.17 -0.46 22.96
CA SER A 494 -20.36 -1.05 24.29
C SER A 494 -19.19 -1.93 24.76
N PHE A 495 -18.30 -2.33 23.85
CA PHE A 495 -17.18 -3.19 24.17
C PHE A 495 -16.04 -2.41 24.86
N SER A 496 -15.37 -3.04 25.82
CA SER A 496 -14.37 -2.38 26.68
C SER A 496 -13.02 -2.10 25.99
N TRP A 497 -12.71 -2.81 24.91
CA TRP A 497 -11.46 -2.71 24.13
C TRP A 497 -10.20 -2.70 25.01
N SER A 498 -9.97 -3.76 25.77
CA SER A 498 -8.88 -3.85 26.76
C SER A 498 -7.47 -3.65 26.18
N GLN A 499 -7.26 -3.95 24.88
CA GLN A 499 -6.00 -3.61 24.17
C GLN A 499 -6.14 -2.49 23.14
N ASN A 500 -7.14 -1.63 23.33
CA ASN A 500 -7.36 -0.41 22.56
C ASN A 500 -7.35 -0.64 21.03
N LEU A 501 -6.69 0.22 20.27
CA LEU A 501 -6.69 0.20 18.80
C LEU A 501 -5.99 -1.01 18.21
N ALA A 502 -5.04 -1.62 18.94
CA ALA A 502 -4.37 -2.84 18.49
C ALA A 502 -5.36 -4.00 18.37
N GLN A 503 -6.19 -4.20 19.39
CA GLN A 503 -7.28 -5.19 19.37
C GLN A 503 -8.32 -4.83 18.31
N PHE A 504 -8.73 -3.56 18.25
CA PHE A 504 -9.75 -3.11 17.31
C PHE A 504 -9.33 -3.32 15.85
N LYS A 505 -8.11 -2.92 15.49
CA LYS A 505 -7.54 -3.11 14.14
C LYS A 505 -7.47 -4.59 13.77
N ARG A 506 -7.00 -5.45 14.69
CA ARG A 506 -6.91 -6.90 14.46
C ARG A 506 -8.28 -7.49 14.19
N MET A 507 -9.26 -7.16 15.04
CA MET A 507 -10.63 -7.69 14.94
C MET A 507 -11.31 -7.25 13.65
N ILE A 508 -11.21 -5.97 13.26
CA ILE A 508 -11.77 -5.49 11.98
C ILE A 508 -11.15 -6.25 10.80
N ARG A 509 -9.82 -6.44 10.82
CA ARG A 509 -9.14 -7.18 9.76
C ARG A 509 -9.63 -8.62 9.66
N GLU A 510 -9.80 -9.29 10.79
CA GLU A 510 -10.33 -10.65 10.87
C GLU A 510 -11.76 -10.76 10.32
N LEU A 511 -12.63 -9.83 10.72
CA LEU A 511 -14.01 -9.76 10.22
C LEU A 511 -14.05 -9.57 8.70
N ILE A 512 -13.20 -8.70 8.14
CA ILE A 512 -13.14 -8.45 6.69
C ILE A 512 -12.65 -9.68 5.92
N VAL A 513 -11.71 -10.45 6.46
CA VAL A 513 -11.26 -11.71 5.84
C VAL A 513 -12.42 -12.70 5.75
N GLN A 514 -13.24 -12.80 6.81
CA GLN A 514 -14.38 -13.71 6.91
C GLN A 514 -15.65 -13.20 6.19
N THR A 515 -15.67 -11.93 5.76
CA THR A 515 -16.83 -11.32 5.09
C THR A 515 -16.75 -11.52 3.58
N ASP A 516 -17.80 -12.08 3.00
CA ASP A 516 -17.95 -12.23 1.54
C ASP A 516 -18.88 -11.18 0.92
N GLY A 517 -19.69 -10.49 1.73
CA GLY A 517 -20.61 -9.43 1.29
C GLY A 517 -20.04 -8.01 1.38
N ASP A 518 -20.89 -7.03 1.09
CA ASP A 518 -20.55 -5.60 1.19
C ASP A 518 -20.55 -5.08 2.64
N TYR A 519 -21.23 -5.76 3.56
CA TYR A 519 -21.34 -5.35 4.96
C TYR A 519 -20.92 -6.49 5.89
N ILE A 520 -20.24 -6.11 6.98
CA ILE A 520 -19.96 -7.03 8.09
C ILE A 520 -21.24 -7.21 8.88
N SER A 521 -21.67 -8.47 9.06
CA SER A 521 -22.94 -8.75 9.71
C SER A 521 -22.89 -8.63 11.24
N VAL A 522 -24.04 -8.31 11.84
CA VAL A 522 -24.15 -8.20 13.31
C VAL A 522 -23.82 -9.53 14.00
N ASP A 523 -24.23 -10.65 13.42
CA ASP A 523 -24.00 -11.99 13.98
C ASP A 523 -22.53 -12.40 13.93
N GLN A 524 -21.82 -12.07 12.84
CA GLN A 524 -20.38 -12.29 12.72
C GLN A 524 -19.63 -11.48 13.79
N LEU A 525 -19.95 -10.20 13.92
CA LEU A 525 -19.36 -9.33 14.93
C LEU A 525 -19.63 -9.84 16.35
N ARG A 526 -20.86 -10.24 16.67
CA ARG A 526 -21.22 -10.77 17.99
C ARG A 526 -20.41 -12.03 18.32
N THR A 527 -20.27 -12.94 17.36
CA THR A 527 -19.50 -14.17 17.54
C THR A 527 -18.02 -13.86 17.81
N ALA A 528 -17.43 -12.95 17.03
CA ALA A 528 -16.04 -12.53 17.22
C ALA A 528 -15.82 -11.86 18.59
N LEU A 529 -16.71 -10.97 19.03
CA LEU A 529 -16.63 -10.32 20.34
C LEU A 529 -16.77 -11.32 21.51
N HIS A 530 -17.63 -12.33 21.38
CA HIS A 530 -17.74 -13.39 22.39
C HIS A 530 -16.49 -14.24 22.49
N GLN A 531 -15.90 -14.65 21.37
CA GLN A 531 -14.65 -15.40 21.34
C GLN A 531 -13.50 -14.59 21.95
N GLU A 532 -13.45 -13.30 21.63
CA GLU A 532 -12.45 -12.38 22.19
C GLU A 532 -12.55 -12.28 23.71
N THR A 533 -13.78 -12.18 24.24
CA THR A 533 -14.01 -12.12 25.68
C THR A 533 -13.52 -13.38 26.38
N GLN A 534 -13.68 -14.55 25.75
CA GLN A 534 -13.21 -15.84 26.28
C GLN A 534 -11.68 -15.96 26.29
N LEU A 535 -10.99 -15.38 25.32
CA LEU A 535 -9.52 -15.38 25.25
C LEU A 535 -8.88 -14.48 26.33
N PHE A 536 -9.59 -13.43 26.75
CA PHE A 536 -9.13 -12.44 27.72
C PHE A 536 -9.83 -12.50 29.07
N VAL A 537 -10.51 -13.62 29.39
CA VAL A 537 -10.86 -13.91 30.78
C VAL A 537 -9.53 -13.93 31.54
N PRO A 538 -9.33 -13.06 32.54
CA PRO A 538 -8.18 -13.19 33.42
C PRO A 538 -8.15 -14.64 33.86
N VAL A 539 -7.02 -15.33 33.65
CA VAL A 539 -6.75 -16.56 34.40
C VAL A 539 -6.73 -16.09 35.84
N LEU A 540 -7.90 -16.16 36.46
CA LEU A 540 -8.07 -15.94 37.86
C LEU A 540 -7.06 -16.87 38.51
N GLN A 541 -6.12 -16.29 39.27
CA GLN A 541 -5.33 -17.10 40.18
C GLN A 541 -6.31 -17.99 40.93
N PRO A 542 -6.05 -19.29 41.09
CA PRO A 542 -6.97 -20.18 41.80
C PRO A 542 -7.32 -19.54 43.15
N GLY A 543 -8.57 -19.08 43.30
CA GLY A 543 -9.06 -18.38 44.48
C GLY A 543 -9.59 -16.95 44.28
N TYR A 544 -9.34 -16.26 43.16
CA TYR A 544 -9.95 -14.95 42.89
C TYR A 544 -11.09 -15.10 41.88
N ALA A 545 -12.20 -14.39 42.06
CA ALA A 545 -13.29 -14.33 41.10
C ALA A 545 -13.58 -12.86 40.78
N ILE A 546 -13.92 -12.57 39.52
CA ILE A 546 -14.28 -11.23 39.10
C ILE A 546 -15.73 -11.01 39.50
N ILE A 547 -15.95 -10.14 40.49
CA ILE A 547 -17.27 -9.76 40.95
C ILE A 547 -17.64 -8.45 40.23
N ASN A 548 -18.81 -8.40 39.61
CA ASN A 548 -19.29 -7.20 38.96
C ASN A 548 -19.77 -6.19 40.02
N LEU A 549 -19.02 -5.11 40.22
CA LEU A 549 -19.33 -4.09 41.23
C LEU A 549 -20.38 -3.05 40.77
N GLU A 550 -20.81 -3.09 39.51
CA GLU A 550 -21.83 -2.18 38.96
C GLU A 550 -23.27 -2.67 39.18
N GLN A 551 -23.45 -3.76 39.94
CA GLN A 551 -24.73 -4.35 40.28
C GLN A 551 -25.19 -3.96 41.68
N SER A 552 -26.43 -4.32 42.03
CA SER A 552 -26.94 -4.10 43.39
C SER A 552 -26.16 -4.92 44.41
N LEU A 553 -26.08 -4.44 45.67
CA LEU A 553 -25.43 -5.17 46.76
C LEU A 553 -26.03 -6.58 46.94
N GLU A 554 -27.31 -6.77 46.60
CA GLU A 554 -27.96 -8.07 46.66
C GLU A 554 -27.40 -9.03 45.60
N GLU A 555 -27.25 -8.58 44.35
CA GLU A 555 -26.67 -9.36 43.24
C GLU A 555 -25.18 -9.65 43.48
N ILE A 556 -24.43 -8.67 43.97
CA ILE A 556 -23.03 -8.84 44.36
C ILE A 556 -22.89 -9.92 45.44
N ASN A 557 -23.77 -9.91 46.45
CA ASN A 557 -23.76 -10.92 47.52
C ASN A 557 -24.14 -12.31 46.99
N ARG A 558 -25.04 -12.39 46.01
CA ARG A 558 -25.43 -13.64 45.35
C ARG A 558 -24.26 -14.23 44.56
N ASP A 559 -23.57 -13.40 43.79
CA ASP A 559 -22.40 -13.81 43.01
C ASP A 559 -21.29 -14.34 43.94
N ILE A 560 -20.98 -13.62 45.03
CA ILE A 560 -20.04 -14.07 46.06
C ILE A 560 -20.47 -15.41 46.66
N ALA A 561 -21.75 -15.55 47.02
CA ALA A 561 -22.28 -16.78 47.58
C ALA A 561 -22.16 -17.97 46.60
N GLN A 562 -22.38 -17.73 45.30
CA GLN A 562 -22.28 -18.76 44.27
C GLN A 562 -20.82 -19.15 44.00
N ILE A 563 -19.91 -18.19 43.92
CA ILE A 563 -18.47 -18.41 43.75
C ILE A 563 -17.92 -19.29 44.89
N VAL A 564 -18.21 -18.94 46.15
CA VAL A 564 -17.71 -19.72 47.30
C VAL A 564 -18.40 -21.07 47.41
N LEU A 565 -19.66 -21.20 46.96
CA LEU A 565 -20.34 -22.48 46.89
C LEU A 565 -19.69 -23.42 45.86
N GLU A 566 -19.28 -22.90 44.71
CA GLU A 566 -18.56 -23.65 43.67
C GLU A 566 -17.14 -24.04 44.12
N GLN A 567 -16.41 -23.13 44.78
CA GLN A 567 -15.08 -23.41 45.37
C GLN A 567 -15.13 -24.55 46.41
N GLU A 568 -16.21 -24.64 47.17
CA GLU A 568 -16.43 -25.67 48.20
C GLU A 568 -17.12 -26.94 47.66
N ASN A 569 -17.11 -27.17 46.34
CA ASN A 569 -17.75 -28.31 45.68
C ASN A 569 -19.24 -28.48 46.03
N MET A 570 -20.01 -27.38 46.00
CA MET A 570 -21.43 -27.33 46.31
C MET A 570 -21.77 -27.69 47.78
N ASN A 571 -20.79 -27.67 48.68
CA ASN A 571 -21.00 -27.97 50.09
C ASN A 571 -21.48 -26.76 50.88
N ARG A 572 -22.80 -26.61 50.99
CA ARG A 572 -23.47 -25.52 51.73
C ARG A 572 -23.01 -25.36 53.17
N THR A 573 -22.56 -26.41 53.86
CA THR A 573 -22.09 -26.30 55.25
C THR A 573 -20.73 -25.61 55.31
N LYS A 574 -19.80 -26.02 54.43
CA LYS A 574 -18.47 -25.40 54.33
C LYS A 574 -18.53 -23.97 53.80
N THR A 575 -19.42 -23.69 52.85
CA THR A 575 -19.64 -22.33 52.32
C THR A 575 -20.08 -21.35 53.41
N VAL A 576 -20.97 -21.77 54.31
CA VAL A 576 -21.43 -20.95 55.44
C VAL A 576 -20.31 -20.68 56.44
N GLU A 577 -19.45 -21.66 56.70
CA GLU A 577 -18.27 -21.53 57.56
C GLU A 577 -17.20 -20.62 56.94
N HIS A 578 -16.94 -20.76 55.63
CA HIS A 578 -15.99 -19.94 54.88
C HIS A 578 -16.43 -18.47 54.82
N LEU A 579 -17.71 -18.21 54.53
CA LEU A 579 -18.27 -16.86 54.49
C LEU A 579 -18.57 -16.26 55.87
N GLN A 580 -18.47 -17.05 56.94
CA GLN A 580 -18.80 -16.64 58.32
C GLN A 580 -20.22 -16.07 58.48
N ILE A 581 -21.19 -16.63 57.75
CA ILE A 581 -22.61 -16.22 57.82
C ILE A 581 -23.47 -17.33 58.44
N SER A 582 -24.79 -17.13 58.52
CA SER A 582 -25.72 -18.18 58.94
C SER A 582 -26.29 -18.94 57.72
N ARG A 583 -26.74 -20.18 57.93
CA ARG A 583 -27.41 -20.99 56.87
C ARG A 583 -28.65 -20.29 56.29
N THR A 584 -29.37 -19.52 57.10
CA THR A 584 -30.56 -18.76 56.66
C THR A 584 -30.16 -17.54 55.81
N THR A 585 -29.03 -16.91 56.10
CA THR A 585 -28.48 -15.82 55.28
C THR A 585 -27.99 -16.33 53.93
N LEU A 586 -27.25 -17.44 53.88
CA LEU A 586 -26.83 -18.06 52.61
C LEU A 586 -28.04 -18.46 51.74
N TRP A 587 -29.09 -19.03 52.35
CA TRP A 587 -30.31 -19.38 51.62
C TRP A 587 -31.03 -18.15 51.05
N ARG A 588 -31.08 -17.04 51.80
CA ARG A 588 -31.67 -15.78 51.31
C ARG A 588 -30.87 -15.16 50.16
N MET A 589 -29.55 -15.27 50.19
CA MET A 589 -28.66 -14.80 49.12
C MET A 589 -28.79 -15.61 47.83
N LEU A 590 -29.21 -16.88 47.90
CA LEU A 590 -29.33 -17.79 46.74
C LEU A 590 -30.75 -17.89 46.14
N GLN A 591 -31.79 -17.47 46.87
CA GLN A 591 -33.20 -17.62 46.47
C GLN A 591 -33.82 -16.39 45.81
N LYS A 592 -33.18 -15.24 45.94
CA LYS A 592 -33.53 -14.01 45.23
C LYS A 592 -32.56 -13.84 44.08
#